data_AF-A0A2H9NAJ6-F1
#
_entry.id   AF-A0A2H9NAJ6-F1
#
_cell.length_a   1.000
_cell.length_b   1.000
_cell.length_c   1.000
_cell.angle_alpha   90.00
_cell.angle_beta   90.00
_cell.angle_gamma   90.00
#
_symmetry.space_group_name_H-M   'P 1'
#
loop_
_entity.id
_entity.type
_entity.pdbx_description
1 polymer ?
#
loop_
_entity_poly.entity_id
_entity_poly.type
_entity_poly.pdbx_seq_one_letter_code
_entity_poly.pdbx_strand_id
1 'polypeptide(L)' 'MASNKPSSLKTKLASAKRRYRVAPRWVILKKYGGLKRSVHISSWRANPKMRRNWRRNKLKIR' A
#
# COMPACT_ATOMS: atom_id res chain seq x y z
N MET A 1 -2.63 -21.09 0.08
CA MET A 1 -2.69 -19.88 0.96
C MET A 1 -2.57 -20.35 2.40
N ALA A 2 -1.95 -19.57 3.31
CA ALA A 2 -1.90 -19.98 4.73
C ALA A 2 -3.31 -19.95 5.34
N SER A 3 -3.79 -21.12 5.76
CA SER A 3 -5.06 -21.38 6.44
C SER A 3 -4.92 -21.23 7.97
N ASN A 4 -6.04 -21.13 8.69
CA ASN A 4 -6.11 -21.14 10.17
C ASN A 4 -5.40 -19.99 10.91
N LYS A 5 -5.57 -18.75 10.45
CA LYS A 5 -5.03 -17.55 11.14
C LYS A 5 -6.01 -17.03 12.20
N PRO A 6 -5.54 -16.58 13.38
CA PRO A 6 -6.39 -15.91 14.35
C PRO A 6 -6.95 -14.61 13.77
N SER A 7 -8.13 -14.20 14.24
CA SER A 7 -8.86 -13.00 13.75
C SER A 7 -8.01 -11.72 13.86
N SER A 8 -7.28 -11.56 14.97
CA SER A 8 -6.35 -10.45 15.20
C SER A 8 -5.23 -10.36 14.16
N LEU A 9 -4.70 -11.49 13.71
CA LEU A 9 -3.68 -11.52 12.68
C LEU A 9 -4.29 -11.23 11.30
N LYS A 10 -5.53 -11.70 11.04
CA LYS A 10 -6.27 -11.34 9.82
C LYS A 10 -6.52 -9.83 9.73
N THR A 11 -6.91 -9.16 10.82
CA THR A 11 -7.12 -7.69 10.82
C THR A 11 -5.81 -6.92 10.61
N LYS A 12 -4.71 -7.33 11.25
CA LYS A 12 -3.37 -6.75 11.02
C LYS A 12 -2.94 -6.91 9.55
N LEU A 13 -3.13 -8.09 8.96
CA LEU A 13 -2.82 -8.33 7.54
C LEU A 13 -3.69 -7.48 6.60
N ALA A 14 -5.00 -7.38 6.87
CA ALA A 14 -5.90 -6.55 6.08
C ALA A 14 -5.52 -5.06 6.14
N SER A 15 -5.15 -4.57 7.32
CA SER A 15 -4.64 -3.21 7.51
C SER A 15 -3.32 -2.97 6.77
N ALA A 16 -2.38 -3.92 6.81
CA ALA A 16 -1.14 -3.84 6.05
C ALA A 16 -1.38 -3.82 4.53
N LYS A 17 -2.35 -4.58 4.03
CA LYS A 17 -2.77 -4.56 2.61
C LYS A 17 -3.34 -3.20 2.21
N ARG A 18 -4.22 -2.61 3.03
CA ARG A 18 -4.82 -1.29 2.77
C ARG A 18 -3.77 -0.19 2.62
N ARG A 19 -2.73 -0.18 3.46
CA ARG A 19 -1.64 0.81 3.42
C ARG A 19 -0.81 0.77 2.14
N TYR A 20 -0.75 -0.39 1.48
CA TYR A 20 0.00 -0.56 0.23
C TYR A 20 -0.78 -0.15 -1.03
N ARG A 21 -2.09 0.12 -0.91
CA ARG A 21 -2.96 0.43 -2.03
C ARG A 21 -2.55 1.75 -2.72
N VAL A 22 -2.83 1.83 -4.01
CA VAL A 22 -2.72 3.07 -4.80
C VAL A 22 -3.70 4.10 -4.22
N ALA A 23 -3.26 5.36 -4.15
CA ALA A 23 -4.13 6.45 -3.75
C ALA A 23 -5.25 6.64 -4.79
N PRO A 24 -6.43 7.09 -4.39
CA PRO A 24 -7.48 7.45 -5.35
C PRO A 24 -6.98 8.50 -6.35
N ARG A 25 -7.44 8.39 -7.60
CA ARG A 25 -7.03 9.28 -8.70
C ARG A 25 -7.22 10.77 -8.36
N TRP A 26 -8.34 11.12 -7.72
CA TRP A 26 -8.63 12.51 -7.32
C TRP A 26 -7.62 13.05 -6.30
N VAL A 27 -7.09 12.22 -5.39
CA VAL A 27 -6.04 12.62 -4.43
C VAL A 27 -4.74 12.90 -5.17
N ILE A 28 -4.39 12.03 -6.12
CA ILE A 28 -3.19 12.16 -6.95
C ILE A 28 -3.27 13.46 -7.76
N LEU A 29 -4.42 13.72 -8.40
CA LEU A 29 -4.65 14.94 -9.17
C LEU A 29 -4.55 16.19 -8.29
N LYS A 30 -5.19 16.19 -7.11
CA LYS A 30 -5.12 17.30 -6.15
C LYS A 30 -3.69 17.57 -5.65
N LYS A 31 -2.89 16.53 -5.42
CA LYS A 31 -1.53 16.66 -4.88
C LYS A 31 -0.50 17.06 -5.94
N TYR A 32 -0.64 16.58 -7.18
CA TYR A 32 0.36 16.77 -8.24
C TYR A 32 -0.07 17.76 -9.34
N GLY A 33 -1.27 18.35 -9.24
CA GLY A 33 -1.78 19.35 -10.18
C GLY A 33 -2.11 18.79 -11.56
N GLY A 34 -2.36 17.48 -11.66
CA GLY A 34 -2.56 16.76 -12.92
C GLY A 34 -1.82 15.42 -12.97
N LEU A 35 -2.12 14.56 -13.95
CA LEU A 35 -1.31 13.37 -14.27
C LEU A 35 -0.02 13.82 -14.96
N LYS A 36 0.86 14.53 -14.23
CA LYS A 36 2.19 14.84 -14.74
C LYS A 36 2.90 13.51 -15.02
N ARG A 37 3.22 13.25 -16.30
CA ARG A 37 3.98 12.07 -16.76
C ARG A 37 5.26 11.82 -15.95
N SER A 38 5.82 12.87 -15.35
CA SER A 38 7.03 12.89 -14.53
C SER A 38 6.84 12.42 -13.08
N VAL A 39 5.62 12.18 -12.60
CA VAL A 39 5.40 11.65 -11.25
C VAL A 39 5.53 10.13 -11.29
N HIS A 40 6.67 9.63 -10.82
CA HIS A 40 6.96 8.20 -10.76
C HIS A 40 5.85 7.43 -10.03
N ILE A 41 5.46 6.26 -10.55
CA ILE A 41 4.33 5.42 -10.07
C ILE A 41 4.39 5.13 -8.56
N SER A 42 5.58 5.15 -7.95
CA SER A 42 5.72 5.00 -6.49
C SER A 42 5.02 6.10 -5.69
N SER A 43 4.92 7.30 -6.25
CA SER A 43 4.33 8.49 -5.63
C SER A 43 2.79 8.47 -5.69
N TRP A 44 2.21 7.61 -6.53
CA TRP A 44 0.75 7.43 -6.66
C TRP A 44 0.16 6.54 -5.57
N ARG A 45 0.97 6.05 -4.62
CA ARG A 45 0.49 5.21 -3.52
C ARG A 45 -0.10 6.04 -2.39
N ALA A 46 -1.06 5.45 -1.68
CA ALA A 46 -1.64 6.07 -0.48
C ALA A 46 -0.55 6.39 0.57
N ASN A 47 0.48 5.54 0.66
CA ASN A 47 1.67 5.83 1.44
C ASN A 47 2.94 5.39 0.68
N PRO A 48 3.66 6.34 0.03
CA PRO A 48 4.85 6.04 -0.76
C PRO A 48 5.99 5.43 0.06
N LYS A 49 6.14 5.82 1.33
CA LYS A 49 7.17 5.33 2.26
C LYS A 49 6.91 3.88 2.71
N MET A 50 5.69 3.38 2.54
CA MET A 50 5.27 2.02 2.92
C MET A 50 5.25 1.04 1.73
N ARG A 51 5.98 1.35 0.65
CA ARG A 51 6.09 0.45 -0.50
C ARG A 51 6.80 -0.84 -0.11
N ARG A 52 6.14 -1.97 -0.29
CA ARG A 52 6.64 -3.29 0.07
C ARG A 52 6.44 -4.29 -1.06
N ASN A 53 7.44 -5.13 -1.31
CA ASN A 53 7.29 -6.34 -2.13
C ASN A 53 7.25 -7.54 -1.18
N TRP A 54 6.29 -8.46 -1.35
CA TRP A 54 6.11 -9.62 -0.48
C TRP A 54 7.26 -10.62 -0.52
N ARG A 55 8.05 -10.66 -1.61
CA ARG A 55 9.27 -11.46 -1.71
C ARG A 55 10.44 -10.78 -1.03
N ARG A 56 10.69 -9.50 -1.35
CA ARG A 56 11.86 -8.74 -0.87
C ARG A 56 11.75 -8.32 0.60
N ASN A 57 10.61 -7.76 1.00
CA ASN A 57 10.39 -7.16 2.32
C ASN A 57 9.22 -7.85 3.03
N LYS A 58 9.52 -8.71 4.00
CA LYS A 58 8.50 -9.45 4.78
C LYS A 58 7.76 -8.53 5.75
N LEU A 59 6.52 -8.88 6.08
CA LEU A 59 5.76 -8.21 7.14
C LEU A 59 6.25 -8.75 8.48
N LYS A 60 6.87 -7.91 9.30
CA LYS A 60 7.27 -8.24 10.68
C LYS A 60 6.07 -8.15 11.63
N ILE A 61 4.95 -8.78 11.27
CA ILE A 61 3.74 -8.83 12.10
C ILE A 61 3.92 -9.99 13.09
N ARG A 62 3.97 -9.66 14.38
CA ARG A 62 3.90 -10.60 15.49
C ARG A 62 2.44 -10.76 15.93
#